data_AF-A0A540X520-F1
#
_entry.id   AF-A0A540X520-F1
#
_cell.length_a   1.000
_cell.length_b   1.000
_cell.length_c   1.000
_cell.angle_alpha   90.00
_cell.angle_beta   90.00
_cell.angle_gamma   90.00
#
_symmetry.space_group_name_H-M   'P 1'
#
loop_
_entity.id
_entity.type
_entity.pdbx_description
1 polymer ?
#
loop_
_entity_poly.entity_id
_entity_poly.type
_entity_poly.pdbx_seq_one_letter_code
_entity_poly.pdbx_strand_id
1 'polypeptide(L)'
;MNKLGVLLGVAALFAARDASADALVRRALVIAHNGSDDPSLPALRFADDDGVLWAETLQRLGVETTLLVDPDASTLAGARPVLAGARPPTPDEVKREVARLRAASLADDELGRETDVLVVYVGHGNTDEAGRAYFTLAGGRLDKASLYADVVDPLGADYVHLIVDACRASGVVGSRGGQTDAAVLAELRGMLAREQLATRPTVGAVFAESDDGETHEWSRIRAGVFSHVARSGLLGAADINGDGQVEYSELGAFVSASLQGVKGLPARLSIHAFAPTGAPRRPLVGPAPSGPSLTLSSGFGHSRLSVEDSDGRRLADVRRSEDQYVMLRLPERDVYWLRTPTSEARVTLAELSQEVLPDLRPRELQERGPAEEALRRGLFAVPLDKDFYDQYVVAAGLVPVDFSRAFPPAAGGGDFVSRRFAMASPSAFSAWEVGLVGHQAPLGLSRFSTGPSLSWRDDTWPHLYYGARATYSLMPVAFEGIRTHRTTVQGLFGLRDGERTPLFLEAGLGWGVLGVTSPNKRMWDPTLLTTHAAAGVAGRLLGLKLRLAATASADRVTLDGDDRWDRMFGIELALRR
;
A
#
# COMPACT_ATOMS: atom_id res chain seq x y z
N MET A 1 -42.67 -3.30 -19.51
CA MET A 1 -41.75 -4.41 -19.22
C MET A 1 -40.85 -4.63 -20.44
N ASN A 2 -39.52 -4.65 -20.45
CA ASN A 2 -38.49 -4.37 -19.43
C ASN A 2 -37.19 -3.92 -20.15
N LYS A 3 -37.16 -2.73 -20.77
CA LYS A 3 -35.88 -2.08 -21.15
C LYS A 3 -35.09 -1.67 -19.89
N LEU A 4 -35.81 -1.37 -18.80
CA LEU A 4 -35.25 -1.11 -17.48
C LEU A 4 -34.60 -2.36 -16.87
N GLY A 5 -35.17 -3.55 -17.11
CA GLY A 5 -34.62 -4.82 -16.59
C GLY A 5 -33.33 -5.26 -17.29
N VAL A 6 -33.17 -4.95 -18.57
CA VAL A 6 -31.92 -5.23 -19.32
C VAL A 6 -30.80 -4.27 -18.89
N LEU A 7 -31.11 -2.99 -18.65
CA LEU A 7 -30.14 -2.02 -18.13
C LEU A 7 -29.72 -2.31 -16.68
N LEU A 8 -30.65 -2.74 -15.82
CA LEU A 8 -30.35 -3.21 -14.46
C LEU A 8 -29.55 -4.52 -14.46
N GLY A 9 -29.81 -5.44 -15.40
CA GLY A 9 -29.04 -6.67 -15.55
C GLY A 9 -27.61 -6.44 -16.05
N VAL A 10 -27.40 -5.49 -16.97
CA VAL A 10 -26.07 -5.10 -17.45
C VAL A 10 -25.31 -4.33 -16.37
N ALA A 11 -25.96 -3.41 -15.64
CA ALA A 11 -25.36 -2.71 -14.51
C ALA A 11 -25.00 -3.67 -13.36
N ALA A 12 -25.80 -4.70 -13.10
CA ALA A 12 -25.49 -5.75 -12.13
C ALA A 12 -24.32 -6.65 -12.59
N LEU A 13 -24.18 -6.92 -13.90
CA LEU A 13 -23.01 -7.64 -14.43
C LEU A 13 -21.71 -6.81 -14.37
N PHE A 14 -21.79 -5.48 -14.50
CA PHE A 14 -20.63 -4.59 -14.30
C PHE A 14 -20.30 -4.41 -12.81
N ALA A 15 -21.32 -4.26 -11.95
CA ALA A 15 -21.12 -4.19 -10.49
C ALA A 15 -20.61 -5.51 -9.88
N ALA A 16 -20.98 -6.66 -10.45
CA ALA A 16 -20.45 -7.97 -10.03
C ALA A 16 -19.00 -8.20 -10.50
N ARG A 17 -18.56 -7.52 -11.57
CA ARG A 17 -17.16 -7.58 -12.03
C ARG A 17 -16.23 -6.71 -11.18
N ASP A 18 -16.73 -5.57 -10.69
CA ASP A 18 -15.95 -4.68 -9.83
C ASP A 18 -15.93 -5.12 -8.35
N ALA A 19 -16.86 -5.98 -7.93
CA ALA A 19 -16.77 -6.68 -6.63
C ALA A 19 -15.62 -7.71 -6.57
N SER A 20 -14.95 -7.97 -7.70
CA SER A 20 -13.74 -8.80 -7.78
C SER A 20 -12.46 -8.03 -7.44
N ALA A 21 -12.52 -6.76 -7.06
CA ALA A 21 -11.33 -5.98 -6.67
C ALA A 21 -10.76 -6.33 -5.27
N ASP A 22 -10.98 -7.56 -4.81
CA ASP A 22 -10.26 -8.22 -3.70
C ASP A 22 -9.61 -9.54 -4.17
N ALA A 23 -9.23 -9.59 -5.46
CA ALA A 23 -8.86 -10.79 -6.21
C ALA A 23 -7.51 -11.45 -5.86
N LEU A 24 -6.71 -10.88 -4.96
CA LEU A 24 -5.36 -11.37 -4.70
C LEU A 24 -5.26 -12.14 -3.39
N VAL A 25 -5.00 -13.44 -3.50
CA VAL A 25 -4.72 -14.33 -2.36
C VAL A 25 -3.21 -14.46 -2.16
N ARG A 26 -2.72 -14.19 -0.95
CA ARG A 26 -1.30 -14.38 -0.59
C ARG A 26 -1.11 -15.53 0.38
N ARG A 27 -0.16 -16.41 0.06
CA ARG A 27 0.28 -17.49 0.94
C ARG A 27 1.78 -17.41 1.18
N ALA A 28 2.24 -18.02 2.26
CA ALA A 28 3.65 -18.12 2.56
C ALA A 28 4.06 -19.51 3.04
N LEU A 29 5.25 -19.93 2.61
CA LEU A 29 6.01 -21.04 3.16
C LEU A 29 7.27 -20.48 3.81
N VAL A 30 7.33 -20.51 5.14
CA VAL A 30 8.50 -20.11 5.92
C VAL A 30 9.27 -21.36 6.32
N ILE A 31 10.55 -21.43 5.96
CA ILE A 31 11.46 -22.54 6.25
C ILE A 31 12.60 -21.99 7.09
N ALA A 32 12.74 -22.48 8.31
CA ALA A 32 13.78 -22.04 9.24
C ALA A 32 14.52 -23.23 9.84
N HIS A 33 15.86 -23.24 9.74
CA HIS A 33 16.68 -24.33 10.25
C HIS A 33 17.97 -23.83 10.89
N ASN A 34 18.17 -24.19 12.16
CA ASN A 34 19.38 -23.85 12.90
C ASN A 34 20.60 -24.72 12.52
N GLY A 35 20.35 -25.97 12.10
CA GLY A 35 21.39 -26.96 11.90
C GLY A 35 22.18 -26.76 10.60
N SER A 36 23.34 -27.40 10.56
CA SER A 36 24.13 -27.61 9.35
C SER A 36 24.44 -29.09 9.23
N ASP A 37 24.56 -29.57 8.01
CA ASP A 37 25.09 -30.91 7.71
C ASP A 37 26.62 -30.93 7.62
N ASP A 38 27.26 -29.75 7.66
CA ASP A 38 28.69 -29.59 7.83
C ASP A 38 29.06 -29.57 9.32
N PRO A 39 29.78 -30.58 9.83
CA PRO A 39 30.12 -30.67 11.25
C PRO A 39 31.10 -29.60 11.72
N SER A 40 31.75 -28.87 10.80
CA SER A 40 32.64 -27.76 11.14
C SER A 40 31.88 -26.45 11.43
N LEU A 41 30.61 -26.37 11.02
CA LEU A 41 29.76 -25.21 11.25
C LEU A 41 28.92 -25.43 12.51
N PRO A 42 29.01 -24.54 13.51
CA PRO A 42 28.10 -24.60 14.65
C PRO A 42 26.66 -24.32 14.21
N ALA A 43 25.70 -24.88 14.95
CA ALA A 43 24.30 -24.53 14.77
C ALA A 43 24.09 -23.03 15.00
N LEU A 44 23.24 -22.44 14.16
CA LEU A 44 22.72 -21.10 14.34
C LEU A 44 21.90 -21.03 15.63
N ARG A 45 21.90 -19.85 16.25
CA ARG A 45 21.23 -19.63 17.52
C ARG A 45 19.83 -19.07 17.36
N PHE A 46 19.52 -18.41 16.25
CA PHE A 46 18.31 -17.60 16.12
C PHE A 46 17.56 -17.80 14.79
N ALA A 47 17.95 -18.75 13.92
CA ALA A 47 17.25 -18.95 12.65
C ALA A 47 15.81 -19.45 12.85
N ASP A 48 15.57 -20.33 13.82
CA ASP A 48 14.25 -20.80 14.24
C ASP A 48 13.39 -19.65 14.81
N ASP A 49 13.99 -18.86 15.70
CA ASP A 49 13.48 -17.62 16.28
C ASP A 49 13.04 -16.61 15.17
N ASP A 50 13.85 -16.48 14.12
CA ASP A 50 13.54 -15.66 12.95
C ASP A 50 12.43 -16.24 12.10
N GLY A 51 12.38 -17.56 11.91
CA GLY A 51 11.28 -18.24 11.24
C GLY A 51 9.94 -17.97 11.92
N VAL A 52 9.91 -18.02 13.25
CA VAL A 52 8.73 -17.66 14.06
C VAL A 52 8.34 -16.19 13.83
N LEU A 53 9.30 -15.25 13.87
CA LEU A 53 9.01 -13.83 13.62
C LEU A 53 8.53 -13.57 12.19
N TRP A 54 9.11 -14.23 11.19
CA TRP A 54 8.66 -14.15 9.81
C TRP A 54 7.22 -14.62 9.67
N ALA A 55 6.88 -15.76 10.26
CA ALA A 55 5.53 -16.29 10.20
C ALA A 55 4.51 -15.35 10.85
N GLU A 56 4.83 -14.77 12.01
CA GLU A 56 3.95 -13.78 12.64
C GLU A 56 3.84 -12.47 11.86
N THR A 57 4.93 -11.97 11.30
CA THR A 57 4.92 -10.78 10.45
C THR A 57 4.01 -11.00 9.25
N LEU A 58 4.14 -12.13 8.56
CA LEU A 58 3.34 -12.45 7.38
C LEU A 58 1.87 -12.66 7.72
N GLN A 59 1.57 -13.37 8.82
CA GLN A 59 0.19 -13.50 9.32
C GLN A 59 -0.42 -12.14 9.67
N ARG A 60 0.34 -11.25 10.33
CA ARG A 60 -0.10 -9.88 10.64
C ARG A 60 -0.41 -9.08 9.38
N LEU A 61 0.31 -9.31 8.30
CA LEU A 61 0.11 -8.68 6.99
C LEU A 61 -0.97 -9.37 6.14
N GLY A 62 -1.71 -10.34 6.70
CA GLY A 62 -2.83 -11.01 6.03
C GLY A 62 -2.43 -12.16 5.10
N VAL A 63 -1.20 -12.67 5.22
CA VAL A 63 -0.70 -13.78 4.40
C VAL A 63 -0.98 -15.12 5.08
N GLU A 64 -1.63 -16.06 4.37
CA GLU A 64 -1.85 -17.42 4.87
C GLU A 64 -0.50 -18.15 4.98
N THR A 65 0.01 -18.30 6.20
CA THR A 65 1.41 -18.70 6.41
C THR A 65 1.54 -20.09 7.01
N THR A 66 2.38 -20.92 6.38
CA THR A 66 2.85 -22.22 6.89
C THR A 66 4.27 -22.09 7.40
N LEU A 67 4.55 -22.61 8.60
CA LEU A 67 5.86 -22.54 9.24
C LEU A 67 6.48 -23.95 9.35
N LEU A 68 7.60 -24.13 8.67
CA LEU A 68 8.48 -25.28 8.81
C LEU A 68 9.71 -24.87 9.64
N VAL A 69 9.78 -25.34 10.88
CA VAL A 69 10.84 -25.02 11.84
C VAL A 69 11.02 -26.16 12.84
N ASP A 70 12.25 -26.33 13.31
CA ASP A 70 12.58 -27.20 14.45
C ASP A 70 12.98 -26.29 15.63
N PRO A 71 12.01 -25.84 16.46
CA PRO A 71 12.25 -24.81 17.45
C PRO A 71 13.03 -25.36 18.64
N ASP A 72 14.08 -24.64 19.03
CA ASP A 72 14.84 -25.01 20.21
C ASP A 72 14.08 -24.73 21.53
N ALA A 73 14.66 -25.14 22.65
CA ALA A 73 14.03 -24.95 23.96
C ALA A 73 13.79 -23.47 24.31
N SER A 74 14.63 -22.55 23.81
CA SER A 74 14.50 -21.12 24.05
C SER A 74 13.37 -20.51 23.21
N THR A 75 13.23 -20.94 21.96
CA THR A 75 12.14 -20.56 21.06
C THR A 75 10.80 -21.08 21.59
N LEU A 76 10.75 -22.31 22.08
CA LEU A 76 9.55 -22.91 22.68
C LEU A 76 9.11 -22.19 23.96
N ALA A 77 10.05 -21.69 24.76
CA ALA A 77 9.74 -20.98 25.99
C ALA A 77 8.93 -19.70 25.77
N GLY A 78 8.98 -19.12 24.57
CA GLY A 78 8.18 -17.96 24.18
C GLY A 78 6.68 -18.23 23.98
N ALA A 79 6.22 -19.50 24.03
CA ALA A 79 4.81 -19.90 23.98
C ALA A 79 3.98 -19.25 22.86
N ARG A 80 4.54 -19.17 21.64
CA ARG A 80 3.98 -18.42 20.52
C ARG A 80 2.86 -19.20 19.81
N PRO A 81 1.69 -18.59 19.52
CA PRO A 81 0.59 -19.29 18.84
C PRO A 81 0.98 -19.92 17.50
N VAL A 82 1.89 -19.28 16.76
CA VAL A 82 2.34 -19.76 15.44
C VAL A 82 3.06 -21.12 15.51
N LEU A 83 3.60 -21.50 16.67
CA LEU A 83 4.27 -22.78 16.88
C LEU A 83 3.31 -23.97 16.97
N ALA A 84 2.02 -23.75 17.26
CA ALA A 84 1.04 -24.84 17.42
C ALA A 84 0.85 -25.69 16.14
N GLY A 85 1.17 -25.12 14.97
CA GLY A 85 1.11 -25.79 13.67
C GLY A 85 2.49 -26.08 13.05
N ALA A 86 3.59 -25.79 13.75
CA ALA A 86 4.93 -25.96 13.22
C ALA A 86 5.24 -27.43 12.88
N ARG A 87 6.02 -27.62 11.82
CA ARG A 87 6.50 -28.92 11.35
C ARG A 87 8.00 -28.85 11.09
N PRO A 88 8.75 -29.94 11.20
CA PRO A 88 10.20 -29.89 11.00
C PRO A 88 10.54 -29.53 9.54
N PRO A 89 11.61 -28.76 9.29
CA PRO A 89 12.00 -28.29 7.97
C PRO A 89 12.76 -29.39 7.20
N THR A 90 12.11 -30.54 6.98
CA THR A 90 12.69 -31.67 6.23
C THR A 90 12.33 -31.57 4.73
N PRO A 91 13.10 -32.19 3.82
CA PRO A 91 12.74 -32.23 2.41
C PRO A 91 11.34 -32.78 2.12
N ASP A 92 10.91 -33.81 2.86
CA ASP A 92 9.60 -34.43 2.68
C ASP A 92 8.46 -33.49 3.11
N GLU A 93 8.64 -32.79 4.23
CA GLU A 93 7.69 -31.80 4.72
C GLU A 93 7.60 -30.59 3.77
N VAL A 94 8.73 -30.11 3.24
CA VAL A 94 8.76 -29.06 2.20
C VAL A 94 7.95 -29.49 0.98
N LYS A 95 8.19 -30.70 0.45
CA LYS A 95 7.46 -31.23 -0.70
C LYS A 95 5.96 -31.37 -0.42
N ARG A 96 5.59 -31.82 0.79
CA ARG A 96 4.20 -31.94 1.20
C ARG A 96 3.51 -30.59 1.24
N GLU A 97 4.13 -29.57 1.83
CA GLU A 97 3.53 -28.24 1.93
C GLU A 97 3.49 -27.53 0.57
N VAL A 98 4.48 -27.72 -0.31
CA VAL A 98 4.43 -27.25 -1.70
C VAL A 98 3.24 -27.87 -2.44
N ALA A 99 3.02 -29.18 -2.30
CA ALA A 99 1.87 -29.85 -2.91
C ALA A 99 0.53 -29.33 -2.36
N ARG A 100 0.45 -29.03 -1.06
CA ARG A 100 -0.73 -28.43 -0.42
C ARG A 100 -0.99 -27.02 -0.97
N LEU A 101 0.03 -26.18 -1.03
CA LEU A 101 -0.06 -24.80 -1.54
C LEU A 101 -0.46 -24.79 -3.01
N ARG A 102 0.12 -25.68 -3.82
CA ARG A 102 -0.28 -25.87 -5.23
C ARG A 102 -1.77 -26.19 -5.37
N ALA A 103 -2.27 -27.14 -4.58
CA ALA A 103 -3.69 -27.50 -4.62
C ALA A 103 -4.58 -26.30 -4.25
N ALA A 104 -4.15 -25.46 -3.30
CA ALA A 104 -4.86 -24.24 -2.93
C ALA A 104 -4.81 -23.17 -4.03
N SER A 105 -3.65 -22.96 -4.67
CA SER A 105 -3.52 -22.01 -5.79
C SER A 105 -4.37 -22.42 -6.99
N LEU A 106 -4.41 -23.71 -7.33
CA LEU A 106 -5.28 -24.23 -8.40
C LEU A 106 -6.76 -24.00 -8.10
N ALA A 107 -7.18 -24.19 -6.84
CA ALA A 107 -8.56 -23.91 -6.44
C ALA A 107 -8.92 -22.41 -6.51
N ASP A 108 -7.96 -21.52 -6.28
CA ASP A 108 -8.14 -20.08 -6.42
C ASP A 108 -8.18 -19.64 -7.89
N ASP A 109 -7.35 -20.23 -8.74
CA ASP A 109 -7.37 -20.02 -10.19
C ASP A 109 -8.72 -20.43 -10.80
N GLU A 110 -9.28 -21.58 -10.37
CA GLU A 110 -10.65 -22.01 -10.75
C GLU A 110 -11.74 -20.99 -10.35
N LEU A 111 -11.47 -20.17 -9.32
CA LEU A 111 -12.34 -19.10 -8.84
C LEU A 111 -12.00 -17.73 -9.44
N GLY A 112 -11.02 -17.65 -10.35
CA GLY A 112 -10.58 -16.42 -10.99
C GLY A 112 -9.82 -15.47 -10.05
N ARG A 113 -9.23 -15.99 -8.97
CA ARG A 113 -8.40 -15.22 -8.03
C ARG A 113 -6.93 -15.36 -8.41
N GLU A 114 -6.22 -14.24 -8.41
CA GLU A 114 -4.78 -14.21 -8.59
C GLU A 114 -4.09 -14.62 -7.27
N THR A 115 -2.97 -15.32 -7.37
CA THR A 115 -2.27 -15.93 -6.24
C THR A 115 -0.80 -15.55 -6.20
N ASP A 116 -0.35 -15.03 -5.05
CA ASP A 116 1.08 -14.86 -4.77
C ASP A 116 1.51 -15.87 -3.69
N VAL A 117 2.67 -16.49 -3.88
CA VAL A 117 3.30 -17.31 -2.83
C VAL A 117 4.66 -16.73 -2.45
N LEU A 118 4.83 -16.41 -1.17
CA LEU A 118 6.11 -16.03 -0.58
C LEU A 118 6.82 -17.29 -0.05
N VAL A 119 8.06 -17.51 -0.46
CA VAL A 119 8.93 -18.55 0.12
C VAL A 119 10.03 -17.84 0.89
N VAL A 120 10.01 -17.99 2.22
CA VAL A 120 11.02 -17.42 3.11
C VAL A 120 11.93 -18.53 3.59
N TYR A 121 13.24 -18.38 3.40
CA TYR A 121 14.24 -19.29 3.94
C TYR A 121 15.18 -18.56 4.91
N VAL A 122 15.37 -19.12 6.09
CA VAL A 122 16.33 -18.65 7.10
C VAL A 122 17.17 -19.84 7.58
N GLY A 123 18.49 -19.77 7.40
CA GLY A 123 19.37 -20.85 7.84
C GLY A 123 20.74 -20.81 7.18
N HIS A 124 21.48 -21.91 7.32
CA HIS A 124 22.79 -22.03 6.67
C HIS A 124 22.64 -22.17 5.15
N GLY A 125 23.61 -21.59 4.45
CA GLY A 125 23.87 -21.87 3.04
C GLY A 125 25.34 -22.23 2.85
N ASN A 126 25.61 -23.33 2.16
CA ASN A 126 26.94 -23.91 2.03
C ASN A 126 27.19 -24.37 0.58
N THR A 127 28.38 -24.88 0.28
CA THR A 127 28.71 -25.50 -1.01
C THR A 127 29.15 -26.94 -0.83
N ASP A 128 28.79 -27.81 -1.76
CA ASP A 128 29.29 -29.18 -1.76
C ASP A 128 30.72 -29.28 -2.33
N GLU A 129 31.27 -30.49 -2.37
CA GLU A 129 32.61 -30.76 -2.92
C GLU A 129 32.77 -30.34 -4.39
N ALA A 130 31.66 -30.26 -5.13
CA ALA A 130 31.63 -29.82 -6.52
C ALA A 130 31.45 -28.29 -6.66
N GLY A 131 31.42 -27.56 -5.54
CA GLY A 131 31.23 -26.11 -5.49
C GLY A 131 29.79 -25.66 -5.74
N ARG A 132 28.80 -26.57 -5.71
CA ARG A 132 27.39 -26.21 -5.88
C ARG A 132 26.83 -25.69 -4.57
N ALA A 133 26.24 -24.51 -4.60
CA ALA A 133 25.60 -23.93 -3.43
C ALA A 133 24.27 -24.65 -3.10
N TYR A 134 23.98 -24.79 -1.81
CA TYR A 134 22.74 -25.33 -1.29
C TYR A 134 22.38 -24.72 0.07
N PHE A 135 21.10 -24.84 0.41
CA PHE A 135 20.55 -24.56 1.74
C PHE A 135 20.44 -25.84 2.56
N THR A 136 20.68 -25.74 3.86
CA THR A 136 20.59 -26.86 4.80
C THR A 136 19.15 -27.07 5.27
N LEU A 137 18.68 -28.31 5.26
CA LEU A 137 17.39 -28.71 5.82
C LEU A 137 17.61 -29.76 6.91
N ALA A 138 16.60 -29.96 7.77
CA ALA A 138 16.64 -31.05 8.72
C ALA A 138 16.68 -32.39 7.97
N GLY A 139 17.83 -33.07 8.01
CA GLY A 139 18.04 -34.33 7.32
C GLY A 139 18.19 -34.23 5.80
N GLY A 140 18.51 -33.05 5.24
CA GLY A 140 18.69 -32.91 3.80
C GLY A 140 19.24 -31.56 3.34
N ARG A 141 19.19 -31.33 2.03
CA ARG A 141 19.66 -30.11 1.37
C ARG A 141 18.62 -29.61 0.37
N LEU A 142 18.59 -28.31 0.13
CA LEU A 142 17.85 -27.66 -0.95
C LEU A 142 18.84 -26.88 -1.81
N ASP A 143 19.33 -27.52 -2.88
CA ASP A 143 20.20 -26.88 -3.86
C ASP A 143 19.41 -26.05 -4.86
N LYS A 144 20.11 -25.40 -5.79
CA LYS A 144 19.46 -24.60 -6.83
C LYS A 144 18.46 -25.39 -7.68
N ALA A 145 18.82 -26.59 -8.09
CA ALA A 145 17.99 -27.38 -8.99
C ALA A 145 16.69 -27.80 -8.28
N SER A 146 16.82 -28.28 -7.04
CA SER A 146 15.69 -28.67 -6.19
C SER A 146 14.86 -27.48 -5.70
N LEU A 147 15.46 -26.32 -5.42
CA LEU A 147 14.70 -25.09 -5.12
C LEU A 147 13.71 -24.77 -6.25
N TYR A 148 14.16 -24.80 -7.51
CA TYR A 148 13.25 -24.53 -8.62
C TYR A 148 12.32 -25.70 -8.93
N ALA A 149 12.86 -26.91 -9.05
CA ALA A 149 12.09 -28.07 -9.51
C ALA A 149 11.12 -28.62 -8.46
N ASP A 150 11.46 -28.55 -7.17
CA ASP A 150 10.68 -29.13 -6.07
C ASP A 150 9.88 -28.08 -5.28
N VAL A 151 10.26 -26.79 -5.35
CA VAL A 151 9.58 -25.70 -4.62
C VAL A 151 8.96 -24.67 -5.55
N VAL A 152 9.74 -23.91 -6.31
CA VAL A 152 9.22 -22.74 -7.06
C VAL A 152 8.25 -23.14 -8.18
N ASP A 153 8.67 -24.02 -9.08
CA ASP A 153 7.88 -24.38 -10.27
C ASP A 153 6.60 -25.16 -9.89
N PRO A 154 6.61 -26.08 -8.91
CA PRO A 154 5.41 -26.81 -8.52
C PRO A 154 4.36 -25.97 -7.79
N LEU A 155 4.70 -24.81 -7.22
CA LEU A 155 3.72 -23.99 -6.48
C LEU A 155 2.53 -23.56 -7.34
N GLY A 156 2.72 -23.39 -8.64
CA GLY A 156 1.63 -23.06 -9.58
C GLY A 156 0.88 -21.76 -9.25
N ALA A 157 1.53 -20.83 -8.55
CA ALA A 157 1.00 -19.51 -8.26
C ALA A 157 1.26 -18.54 -9.43
N ASP A 158 0.48 -17.47 -9.52
CA ASP A 158 0.68 -16.43 -10.54
C ASP A 158 2.01 -15.71 -10.35
N TYR A 159 2.40 -15.46 -9.09
CA TYR A 159 3.73 -14.95 -8.74
C TYR A 159 4.34 -15.69 -7.55
N VAL A 160 5.65 -15.90 -7.59
CA VAL A 160 6.42 -16.47 -6.49
C VAL A 160 7.50 -15.48 -6.05
N HIS A 161 7.55 -15.19 -4.75
CA HIS A 161 8.47 -14.23 -4.15
C HIS A 161 9.42 -14.96 -3.21
N LEU A 162 10.72 -14.96 -3.50
CA LEU A 162 11.73 -15.56 -2.66
C LEU A 162 12.30 -14.52 -1.69
N ILE A 163 12.35 -14.83 -0.40
CA ILE A 163 13.07 -14.03 0.60
C ILE A 163 14.06 -14.95 1.32
N VAL A 164 15.35 -14.69 1.16
CA VAL A 164 16.38 -15.62 1.66
C VAL A 164 17.37 -14.91 2.56
N ASP A 165 17.48 -15.40 3.79
CA ASP A 165 18.53 -15.04 4.76
C ASP A 165 19.45 -16.24 4.98
N ALA A 166 20.50 -16.32 4.16
CA ALA A 166 21.50 -17.38 4.23
C ALA A 166 22.83 -16.91 3.64
N CYS A 167 23.94 -17.40 4.19
CA CYS A 167 25.24 -17.27 3.53
C CYS A 167 25.19 -17.90 2.13
N ARG A 168 25.85 -17.30 1.14
CA ARG A 168 25.90 -17.83 -0.25
C ARG A 168 24.54 -18.01 -0.95
N ALA A 169 23.49 -17.28 -0.53
CA ALA A 169 22.17 -17.30 -1.16
C ALA A 169 22.21 -17.05 -2.68
N SER A 170 23.13 -16.22 -3.17
CA SER A 170 23.32 -15.92 -4.59
C SER A 170 23.59 -17.17 -5.44
N GLY A 171 24.29 -18.19 -4.91
CA GLY A 171 24.62 -19.43 -5.61
C GLY A 171 23.41 -20.36 -5.79
N VAL A 172 22.44 -20.28 -4.87
CA VAL A 172 21.20 -21.08 -4.89
C VAL A 172 20.08 -20.34 -5.63
N VAL A 173 19.90 -19.05 -5.36
CA VAL A 173 18.84 -18.21 -5.93
C VAL A 173 19.18 -17.71 -7.33
N GLY A 174 20.46 -17.58 -7.73
CA GLY A 174 20.77 -17.05 -9.06
C GLY A 174 22.23 -16.73 -9.40
N SER A 175 23.16 -17.69 -9.42
CA SER A 175 24.41 -17.59 -10.22
C SER A 175 25.09 -18.97 -10.39
N ARG A 176 26.10 -19.08 -11.26
CA ARG A 176 27.06 -20.19 -11.34
C ARG A 176 28.35 -19.76 -10.65
N GLY A 177 28.91 -20.61 -9.80
CA GLY A 177 30.16 -20.34 -9.07
C GLY A 177 31.40 -20.34 -9.98
N GLY A 178 32.31 -19.41 -9.70
CA GLY A 178 33.67 -19.35 -10.25
C GLY A 178 34.51 -18.36 -9.45
N GLN A 179 35.69 -18.78 -8.99
CA GLN A 179 36.63 -17.99 -8.18
C GLN A 179 37.32 -16.91 -9.04
N THR A 180 36.94 -15.62 -8.96
CA THR A 180 37.84 -14.45 -9.17
C THR A 180 37.17 -13.07 -8.91
N ASP A 181 37.98 -12.06 -8.57
CA ASP A 181 37.73 -10.60 -8.35
C ASP A 181 36.30 -10.03 -8.11
N ALA A 182 36.12 -9.47 -6.91
CA ALA A 182 34.85 -9.08 -6.28
C ALA A 182 34.01 -7.97 -6.96
N ALA A 183 34.61 -7.08 -7.78
CA ALA A 183 33.87 -5.96 -8.39
C ALA A 183 33.18 -6.35 -9.70
N VAL A 184 33.87 -7.12 -10.54
CA VAL A 184 33.36 -7.64 -11.81
C VAL A 184 32.37 -8.79 -11.59
N LEU A 185 32.54 -9.53 -10.48
CA LEU A 185 31.70 -10.65 -10.11
C LEU A 185 30.30 -10.25 -9.59
N ALA A 186 30.18 -9.12 -8.89
CA ALA A 186 28.87 -8.62 -8.42
C ALA A 186 27.96 -8.20 -9.59
N GLU A 187 28.54 -7.57 -10.61
CA GLU A 187 27.86 -7.18 -11.84
C GLU A 187 27.46 -8.41 -12.68
N LEU A 188 28.36 -9.39 -12.84
CA LEU A 188 28.09 -10.67 -13.52
C LEU A 188 27.08 -11.55 -12.77
N ARG A 189 27.12 -11.63 -11.44
CA ARG A 189 26.13 -12.36 -10.62
C ARG A 189 24.75 -11.72 -10.74
N GLY A 190 24.68 -10.39 -10.71
CA GLY A 190 23.44 -9.64 -10.97
C GLY A 190 22.88 -9.89 -12.37
N MET A 191 23.73 -9.98 -13.39
CA MET A 191 23.32 -10.34 -14.76
C MET A 191 22.87 -11.79 -14.89
N LEU A 192 23.56 -12.75 -14.26
CA LEU A 192 23.19 -14.18 -14.31
C LEU A 192 21.93 -14.52 -13.49
N ALA A 193 21.71 -13.83 -12.36
CA ALA A 193 20.46 -13.89 -11.60
C ALA A 193 19.30 -13.36 -12.44
N ARG A 194 19.51 -12.21 -13.11
CA ARG A 194 18.55 -11.63 -14.06
C ARG A 194 18.27 -12.56 -15.23
N GLU A 195 19.26 -13.26 -15.78
CA GLU A 195 19.04 -14.22 -16.88
C GLU A 195 18.18 -15.42 -16.48
N GLN A 196 18.32 -15.94 -15.26
CA GLN A 196 17.48 -17.05 -14.79
C GLN A 196 16.09 -16.61 -14.36
N LEU A 197 15.96 -15.47 -13.68
CA LEU A 197 14.66 -14.88 -13.40
C LEU A 197 13.97 -14.41 -14.71
N ALA A 198 14.74 -14.06 -15.75
CA ALA A 198 14.18 -13.78 -17.07
C ALA A 198 13.54 -15.01 -17.73
N THR A 199 13.95 -16.23 -17.38
CA THR A 199 13.24 -17.46 -17.82
C THR A 199 11.94 -17.71 -17.05
N ARG A 200 11.71 -17.00 -15.94
CA ARG A 200 10.55 -17.12 -15.05
C ARG A 200 10.01 -15.72 -14.70
N PRO A 201 9.29 -15.06 -15.62
CA PRO A 201 8.90 -13.66 -15.47
C PRO A 201 8.00 -13.38 -14.25
N THR A 202 7.43 -14.42 -13.66
CA THR A 202 6.57 -14.39 -12.49
C THR A 202 7.31 -14.58 -11.16
N VAL A 203 8.63 -14.80 -11.19
CA VAL A 203 9.44 -15.01 -9.98
C VAL A 203 10.25 -13.78 -9.66
N GLY A 204 10.17 -13.33 -8.41
CA GLY A 204 11.04 -12.30 -7.85
C GLY A 204 11.78 -12.81 -6.62
N ALA A 205 12.87 -12.14 -6.25
CA ALA A 205 13.71 -12.54 -5.12
C ALA A 205 14.33 -11.34 -4.39
N VAL A 206 14.39 -11.42 -3.07
CA VAL A 206 15.19 -10.55 -2.21
C VAL A 206 16.08 -11.41 -1.33
N PHE A 207 17.39 -11.17 -1.34
CA PHE A 207 18.32 -11.94 -0.52
C PHE A 207 19.54 -11.11 -0.11
N ALA A 208 20.16 -11.55 0.97
CA ALA A 208 21.45 -11.06 1.43
C ALA A 208 22.56 -12.08 1.10
N GLU A 209 23.75 -11.59 0.74
CA GLU A 209 24.97 -12.39 0.57
C GLU A 209 26.06 -11.87 1.51
N SER A 210 26.71 -12.75 2.29
CA SER A 210 27.97 -12.48 2.99
C SER A 210 29.07 -13.42 2.47
N ASP A 211 30.29 -12.89 2.28
CA ASP A 211 31.42 -13.65 1.71
C ASP A 211 32.14 -14.52 2.77
N ASP A 212 32.02 -14.18 4.07
CA ASP A 212 32.90 -14.73 5.12
C ASP A 212 32.36 -15.96 5.85
N GLY A 213 31.23 -16.53 5.44
CA GLY A 213 30.68 -17.77 6.01
C GLY A 213 30.22 -17.67 7.49
N GLU A 214 30.47 -16.53 8.16
CA GLU A 214 29.85 -16.21 9.43
C GLU A 214 28.44 -15.66 9.18
N THR A 215 27.44 -16.40 9.66
CA THR A 215 26.06 -15.91 9.71
C THR A 215 25.99 -14.76 10.71
N HIS A 216 25.62 -13.57 10.23
CA HIS A 216 25.57 -12.35 11.04
C HIS A 216 24.31 -12.33 11.93
N GLU A 217 24.25 -13.27 12.86
CA GLU A 217 23.28 -13.32 13.95
C GLU A 217 23.65 -12.31 15.03
N TRP A 218 22.70 -11.46 15.44
CA TRP A 218 22.94 -10.48 16.50
C TRP A 218 22.18 -10.84 17.78
N SER A 219 22.92 -11.16 18.84
CA SER A 219 22.37 -11.54 20.16
C SER A 219 21.40 -10.54 20.78
N ARG A 220 21.55 -9.23 20.50
CA ARG A 220 20.64 -8.19 21.02
C ARG A 220 19.28 -8.20 20.34
N ILE A 221 19.25 -8.46 19.03
CA ILE A 221 18.00 -8.54 18.26
C ILE A 221 17.45 -9.98 18.28
N ARG A 222 18.29 -10.97 18.61
CA ARG A 222 17.98 -12.40 18.59
C ARG A 222 17.44 -12.83 17.22
N ALA A 223 18.17 -12.39 16.20
CA ALA A 223 17.83 -12.53 14.79
C ALA A 223 19.08 -12.31 13.91
N GLY A 224 19.02 -12.82 12.69
CA GLY A 224 19.80 -12.36 11.54
C GLY A 224 19.49 -10.89 11.24
N VAL A 225 20.54 -10.11 10.98
CA VAL A 225 20.42 -8.67 10.73
C VAL A 225 19.54 -8.38 9.50
N PHE A 226 19.68 -9.17 8.43
CA PHE A 226 18.84 -9.02 7.24
C PHE A 226 17.38 -9.33 7.53
N SER A 227 17.07 -10.49 8.13
CA SER A 227 15.71 -10.87 8.50
C SER A 227 15.00 -9.79 9.32
N HIS A 228 15.68 -9.21 10.32
CA HIS A 228 15.11 -8.13 11.13
C HIS A 228 14.79 -6.86 10.31
N VAL A 229 15.74 -6.42 9.49
CA VAL A 229 15.55 -5.22 8.67
C VAL A 229 14.48 -5.45 7.61
N ALA A 230 14.47 -6.61 6.94
CA ALA A 230 13.48 -6.95 5.94
C ALA A 230 12.07 -7.00 6.54
N ARG A 231 11.88 -7.66 7.69
CA ARG A 231 10.60 -7.65 8.41
C ARG A 231 10.18 -6.24 8.81
N SER A 232 11.10 -5.43 9.34
CA SER A 232 10.79 -4.04 9.70
C SER A 232 10.28 -3.25 8.49
N GLY A 233 10.91 -3.46 7.33
CA GLY A 233 10.49 -2.88 6.05
C GLY A 233 9.08 -3.31 5.64
N LEU A 234 8.82 -4.63 5.63
CA LEU A 234 7.51 -5.21 5.28
C LEU A 234 6.39 -4.83 6.26
N LEU A 235 6.71 -4.57 7.52
CA LEU A 235 5.75 -4.04 8.50
C LEU A 235 5.37 -2.58 8.20
N GLY A 236 5.97 -1.94 7.19
CA GLY A 236 5.62 -0.60 6.71
C GLY A 236 6.72 0.44 6.88
N ALA A 237 7.90 0.08 7.40
CA ALA A 237 9.03 1.01 7.46
C ALA A 237 9.63 1.31 6.08
N ALA A 238 9.40 0.45 5.09
CA ALA A 238 9.87 0.61 3.72
C ALA A 238 8.87 1.37 2.81
N ASP A 239 7.59 1.44 3.20
CA ASP A 239 6.49 2.08 2.46
C ASP A 239 6.74 3.60 2.37
N ILE A 240 7.48 4.02 1.33
CA ILE A 240 8.02 5.38 1.18
C ILE A 240 6.99 6.30 0.54
N ASN A 241 6.09 5.74 -0.29
CA ASN A 241 4.99 6.48 -0.90
C ASN A 241 3.69 6.42 -0.08
N GLY A 242 3.61 5.52 0.91
CA GLY A 242 2.53 5.45 1.86
C GLY A 242 1.25 4.80 1.32
N ASP A 243 1.35 3.93 0.33
CA ASP A 243 0.14 3.31 -0.23
C ASP A 243 -0.30 2.05 0.53
N GLY A 244 0.41 1.71 1.61
CA GLY A 244 0.15 0.54 2.44
C GLY A 244 0.62 -0.77 1.82
N GLN A 245 1.34 -0.70 0.71
CA GLN A 245 2.00 -1.83 0.05
C GLN A 245 3.52 -1.68 0.21
N VAL A 246 4.25 -2.77 0.05
CA VAL A 246 5.73 -2.71 0.00
C VAL A 246 6.21 -3.41 -1.26
N GLU A 247 6.84 -2.65 -2.16
CA GLU A 247 7.43 -3.14 -3.40
C GLU A 247 8.91 -3.55 -3.22
N TYR A 248 9.47 -4.24 -4.22
CA TYR A 248 10.87 -4.65 -4.23
C TYR A 248 11.86 -3.46 -4.18
N SER A 249 11.51 -2.37 -4.87
CA SER A 249 12.29 -1.12 -4.89
C SER A 249 12.36 -0.47 -3.51
N GLU A 250 11.23 -0.47 -2.79
CA GLU A 250 11.11 0.05 -1.43
C GLU A 250 11.87 -0.79 -0.43
N LEU A 251 11.64 -2.11 -0.42
CA LEU A 251 12.34 -3.00 0.51
C LEU A 251 13.85 -2.97 0.26
N GLY A 252 14.28 -3.00 -0.99
CA GLY A 252 15.69 -2.90 -1.36
C GLY A 252 16.33 -1.59 -0.89
N ALA A 253 15.65 -0.46 -1.09
CA ALA A 253 16.11 0.86 -0.64
C ALA A 253 16.17 0.93 0.89
N PHE A 254 15.12 0.46 1.57
CA PHE A 254 15.03 0.45 3.03
C PHE A 254 16.16 -0.36 3.66
N VAL A 255 16.40 -1.58 3.18
CA VAL A 255 17.45 -2.44 3.70
C VAL A 255 18.82 -1.80 3.45
N SER A 256 19.03 -1.23 2.26
CA SER A 256 20.29 -0.55 1.91
C SER A 256 20.56 0.66 2.80
N ALA A 257 19.57 1.54 3.03
CA ALA A 257 19.69 2.68 3.93
C ALA A 257 19.97 2.22 5.38
N SER A 258 19.24 1.19 5.84
CA SER A 258 19.34 0.68 7.21
C SER A 258 20.70 0.09 7.53
N LEU A 259 21.41 -0.46 6.54
CA LEU A 259 22.72 -1.08 6.73
C LEU A 259 23.90 -0.17 6.40
N GLN A 260 23.69 0.95 5.69
CA GLN A 260 24.75 1.82 5.19
C GLN A 260 25.71 2.33 6.28
N GLY A 261 25.20 2.58 7.49
CA GLY A 261 25.99 3.11 8.60
C GLY A 261 26.85 2.09 9.33
N VAL A 262 26.68 0.79 9.05
CA VAL A 262 27.39 -0.29 9.76
C VAL A 262 28.84 -0.37 9.25
N LYS A 263 29.78 0.06 10.08
CA LYS A 263 31.23 -0.06 9.82
C LYS A 263 31.76 -1.37 10.41
N GLY A 264 32.61 -2.07 9.66
CA GLY A 264 33.37 -3.22 10.18
C GLY A 264 32.62 -4.56 10.26
N LEU A 265 31.55 -4.75 9.46
CA LEU A 265 31.16 -6.11 9.08
C LEU A 265 32.34 -6.74 8.31
N PRO A 266 32.86 -7.92 8.70
CA PRO A 266 33.75 -8.66 7.84
C PRO A 266 32.92 -9.10 6.61
N ALA A 267 33.39 -8.71 5.41
CA ALA A 267 32.71 -8.79 4.12
C ALA A 267 31.38 -8.03 3.96
N ARG A 268 31.15 -7.53 2.74
CA ARG A 268 30.04 -6.65 2.38
C ARG A 268 28.76 -7.48 2.34
N LEU A 269 27.89 -7.35 3.34
CA LEU A 269 26.51 -7.85 3.22
C LEU A 269 25.89 -7.19 1.98
N SER A 270 25.80 -7.94 0.89
CA SER A 270 25.33 -7.44 -0.40
C SER A 270 23.87 -7.81 -0.53
N ILE A 271 23.02 -6.81 -0.68
CA ILE A 271 21.57 -6.98 -0.78
C ILE A 271 21.20 -6.96 -2.24
N HIS A 272 20.45 -7.97 -2.66
CA HIS A 272 19.96 -8.08 -4.02
C HIS A 272 18.43 -8.13 -4.00
N ALA A 273 17.82 -7.25 -4.79
CA ALA A 273 16.38 -7.23 -5.01
C ALA A 273 16.11 -7.37 -6.52
N PHE A 274 15.35 -8.39 -6.88
CA PHE A 274 14.94 -8.69 -8.24
C PHE A 274 13.42 -8.80 -8.27
N ALA A 275 12.75 -7.78 -8.81
CA ALA A 275 11.31 -7.84 -9.02
C ALA A 275 10.96 -8.83 -10.16
N PRO A 276 9.77 -9.47 -10.13
CA PRO A 276 9.28 -10.25 -11.26
C PRO A 276 9.25 -9.40 -12.54
N THR A 277 9.87 -9.88 -13.62
CA THR A 277 9.97 -9.08 -14.86
C THR A 277 8.62 -8.90 -15.56
N GLY A 278 7.68 -9.84 -15.35
CA GLY A 278 6.30 -9.77 -15.84
C GLY A 278 5.45 -8.71 -15.12
N ALA A 279 5.79 -8.38 -13.87
CA ALA A 279 5.16 -7.31 -13.11
C ALA A 279 6.18 -6.63 -12.17
N PRO A 280 7.02 -5.69 -12.69
CA PRO A 280 8.11 -5.11 -11.93
C PRO A 280 7.70 -4.27 -10.70
N ARG A 281 6.42 -3.88 -10.62
CA ARG A 281 5.81 -3.17 -9.47
C ARG A 281 4.87 -4.06 -8.66
N ARG A 282 4.99 -5.39 -8.79
CA ARG A 282 4.20 -6.32 -7.99
C ARG A 282 4.66 -6.20 -6.52
N PRO A 283 3.78 -5.83 -5.59
CA PRO A 283 4.17 -5.67 -4.18
C PRO A 283 4.44 -7.03 -3.54
N LEU A 284 5.41 -7.07 -2.62
CA LEU A 284 5.70 -8.25 -1.79
C LEU A 284 4.56 -8.50 -0.79
N VAL A 285 4.03 -7.42 -0.22
CA VAL A 285 2.91 -7.42 0.73
C VAL A 285 2.00 -6.24 0.43
N GLY A 286 0.70 -6.43 0.65
CA GLY A 286 -0.31 -5.39 0.46
C GLY A 286 -0.82 -4.81 1.78
N PRO A 287 -1.95 -4.08 1.75
CA PRO A 287 -2.55 -3.51 2.94
C PRO A 287 -2.84 -4.59 3.98
N ALA A 288 -2.32 -4.39 5.18
CA ALA A 288 -2.53 -5.33 6.28
C ALA A 288 -3.98 -5.29 6.78
N PRO A 289 -4.55 -6.43 7.24
CA PRO A 289 -5.82 -6.45 7.95
C PRO A 289 -5.84 -5.49 9.16
N SER A 290 -7.04 -5.17 9.65
CA SER A 290 -7.22 -4.37 10.87
C SER A 290 -6.46 -4.99 12.03
N GLY A 291 -5.70 -4.17 12.77
CA GLY A 291 -4.90 -4.64 13.88
C GLY A 291 -3.91 -3.58 14.37
N PRO A 292 -3.01 -3.96 15.28
CA PRO A 292 -2.12 -3.02 15.97
C PRO A 292 -1.26 -2.28 14.96
N SER A 293 -1.26 -0.95 15.07
CA SER A 293 -0.55 -0.07 14.16
C SER A 293 0.06 1.10 14.91
N LEU A 294 1.29 1.47 14.56
CA LEU A 294 1.96 2.64 15.10
C LEU A 294 2.16 3.67 13.99
N THR A 295 1.49 4.81 14.14
CA THR A 295 1.59 5.95 13.23
C THR A 295 2.67 6.91 13.71
N LEU A 296 3.67 7.18 12.86
CA LEU A 296 4.69 8.20 13.07
C LEU A 296 4.42 9.35 12.09
N SER A 297 3.79 10.41 12.60
CA SER A 297 3.39 11.57 11.79
C SER A 297 4.56 12.53 11.49
N SER A 298 4.38 13.34 10.44
CA SER A 298 5.25 14.47 10.12
C SER A 298 5.20 15.50 11.27
N GLY A 299 6.28 15.60 12.05
CA GLY A 299 6.32 16.41 13.28
C GLY A 299 6.51 15.62 14.58
N PHE A 300 6.49 14.28 14.53
CA PHE A 300 7.03 13.50 15.65
C PHE A 300 8.54 13.74 15.74
N GLY A 301 9.04 14.30 16.85
CA GLY A 301 10.42 14.77 17.00
C GLY A 301 11.49 13.67 17.07
N HIS A 302 11.11 12.40 16.86
CA HIS A 302 12.03 11.28 16.84
C HIS A 302 12.05 10.63 15.46
N SER A 303 13.18 10.77 14.78
CA SER A 303 13.48 10.17 13.47
C SER A 303 13.88 8.71 13.56
N ARG A 304 14.33 8.22 14.73
CA ARG A 304 14.70 6.82 14.97
C ARG A 304 13.88 6.22 16.11
N LEU A 305 13.23 5.09 15.83
CA LEU A 305 12.39 4.39 16.79
C LEU A 305 12.58 2.87 16.66
N SER A 306 12.62 2.19 17.79
CA SER A 306 12.53 0.74 17.91
C SER A 306 11.23 0.37 18.63
N VAL A 307 10.60 -0.72 18.20
CA VAL A 307 9.46 -1.34 18.87
C VAL A 307 9.88 -2.70 19.39
N GLU A 308 9.72 -2.94 20.68
CA GLU A 308 10.02 -4.21 21.36
C GLU A 308 8.74 -4.74 22.05
N ASP A 309 8.63 -6.06 22.26
CA ASP A 309 7.58 -6.65 23.09
C ASP A 309 7.98 -6.74 24.58
N SER A 310 7.10 -7.30 25.42
CA SER A 310 7.35 -7.46 26.86
C SER A 310 8.54 -8.35 27.20
N ASP A 311 8.92 -9.25 26.30
CA ASP A 311 10.06 -10.16 26.47
C ASP A 311 11.38 -9.53 26.00
N GLY A 312 11.32 -8.26 25.54
CA GLY A 312 12.44 -7.53 24.99
C GLY A 312 12.79 -7.95 23.56
N ARG A 313 11.91 -8.70 22.87
CA ARG A 313 12.13 -9.09 21.48
C ARG A 313 11.78 -7.91 20.58
N ARG A 314 12.68 -7.61 19.66
CA ARG A 314 12.61 -6.43 18.80
C ARG A 314 11.77 -6.74 17.58
N LEU A 315 10.64 -6.07 17.46
CA LEU A 315 9.62 -6.35 16.44
C LEU A 315 9.88 -5.55 15.16
N ALA A 316 10.20 -4.25 15.31
CA ALA A 316 10.44 -3.35 14.19
C ALA A 316 11.42 -2.25 14.58
N ASP A 317 12.20 -1.79 13.62
CA ASP A 317 13.01 -0.58 13.71
C ASP A 317 12.76 0.30 12.50
N VAL A 318 12.80 1.61 12.71
CA VAL A 318 12.67 2.59 11.63
C VAL A 318 13.60 3.77 11.86
N ARG A 319 14.20 4.23 10.75
CA ARG A 319 14.83 5.53 10.62
C ARG A 319 14.18 6.27 9.46
N ARG A 320 13.52 7.38 9.77
CA ARG A 320 12.77 8.22 8.82
C ARG A 320 13.25 9.66 8.86
N SER A 321 12.92 10.44 7.84
CA SER A 321 13.01 11.90 7.91
C SER A 321 11.88 12.47 8.78
N GLU A 322 12.10 13.63 9.40
CA GLU A 322 11.16 14.18 10.41
C GLU A 322 9.78 14.54 9.82
N ASP A 323 9.76 14.90 8.54
CA ASP A 323 8.63 15.23 7.71
C ASP A 323 7.99 14.02 7.02
N GLN A 324 8.63 12.85 7.09
CA GLN A 324 8.13 11.62 6.51
C GLN A 324 7.14 10.96 7.46
N TYR A 325 5.98 10.57 6.93
CA TYR A 325 5.05 9.71 7.65
C TYR A 325 5.50 8.25 7.53
N VAL A 326 5.37 7.48 8.61
CA VAL A 326 5.52 6.01 8.59
C VAL A 326 4.39 5.37 9.38
N MET A 327 3.86 4.25 8.88
CA MET A 327 2.89 3.41 9.59
C MET A 327 3.45 2.02 9.77
N LEU A 328 3.66 1.58 11.01
CA LEU A 328 4.13 0.22 11.31
C LEU A 328 2.96 -0.68 11.70
N ARG A 329 2.75 -1.79 10.99
CA ARG A 329 1.70 -2.80 11.20
C ARG A 329 2.18 -3.90 12.14
N LEU A 330 2.19 -3.64 13.43
CA LEU A 330 2.86 -4.50 14.41
C LEU A 330 2.10 -5.82 14.67
N PRO A 331 2.80 -6.96 14.84
CA PRO A 331 2.21 -8.19 15.37
C PRO A 331 1.55 -7.94 16.72
N GLU A 332 0.45 -8.64 17.01
CA GLU A 332 -0.31 -8.45 18.23
C GLU A 332 0.47 -8.86 19.48
N ARG A 333 0.54 -7.94 20.45
CA ARG A 333 1.14 -8.12 21.77
C ARG A 333 0.30 -7.38 22.80
N ASP A 334 0.29 -7.86 24.02
CA ASP A 334 -0.37 -7.15 25.13
C ASP A 334 0.29 -5.79 25.42
N VAL A 335 1.62 -5.74 25.25
CA VAL A 335 2.45 -4.58 25.56
C VAL A 335 3.56 -4.42 24.52
N TYR A 336 3.78 -3.17 24.14
CA TYR A 336 4.86 -2.70 23.30
C TYR A 336 5.75 -1.73 24.08
N TRP A 337 7.04 -1.79 23.85
CA TRP A 337 8.03 -0.82 24.29
C TRP A 337 8.51 -0.01 23.09
N LEU A 338 8.18 1.27 23.06
CA LEU A 338 8.70 2.23 22.09
C LEU A 338 10.00 2.80 22.64
N ARG A 339 11.09 2.70 21.87
CA ARG A 339 12.42 3.15 22.31
C ARG A 339 13.05 4.06 21.27
N THR A 340 13.53 5.21 21.72
CA THR A 340 14.44 6.08 20.98
C THR A 340 15.84 5.97 21.61
N PRO A 341 16.87 6.64 21.05
CA PRO A 341 18.18 6.64 21.68
C PRO A 341 18.19 7.18 23.11
N THR A 342 17.29 8.12 23.44
CA THR A 342 17.30 8.85 24.72
C THR A 342 16.08 8.58 25.59
N SER A 343 15.02 8.02 25.02
CA SER A 343 13.71 7.96 25.67
C SER A 343 13.00 6.64 25.40
N GLU A 344 12.05 6.29 26.25
CA GLU A 344 11.23 5.09 26.11
C GLU A 344 9.79 5.30 26.59
N ALA A 345 8.85 4.52 26.07
CA ALA A 345 7.49 4.45 26.54
C ALA A 345 6.99 3.01 26.50
N ARG A 346 6.22 2.64 27.51
CA ARG A 346 5.44 1.40 27.52
C ARG A 346 4.03 1.73 27.01
N VAL A 347 3.55 0.95 26.05
CA VAL A 347 2.25 1.12 25.40
C VAL A 347 1.52 -0.20 25.43
N THR A 348 0.30 -0.23 25.92
CA THR A 348 -0.57 -1.41 25.86
C THR A 348 -1.22 -1.52 24.48
N LEU A 349 -1.69 -2.72 24.12
CA LEU A 349 -2.47 -2.94 22.91
C LEU A 349 -3.65 -1.95 22.74
N ALA A 350 -4.35 -1.66 23.85
CA ALA A 350 -5.47 -0.73 23.88
C ALA A 350 -5.04 0.71 23.61
N GLU A 351 -3.91 1.15 24.17
CA GLU A 351 -3.36 2.49 23.93
C GLU A 351 -2.83 2.65 22.50
N LEU A 352 -2.19 1.63 21.95
CA LEU A 352 -1.70 1.65 20.56
C LEU A 352 -2.86 1.79 19.56
N SER A 353 -4.01 1.17 19.86
CA SER A 353 -5.21 1.23 19.04
C SER A 353 -5.91 2.60 19.05
N GLN A 354 -5.54 3.50 19.97
CA GLN A 354 -6.10 4.86 20.04
C GLN A 354 -5.36 5.86 19.14
N GLU A 355 -4.31 5.44 18.43
CA GLU A 355 -3.44 6.28 17.58
C GLU A 355 -2.83 7.49 18.30
N VAL A 356 -2.81 7.49 19.64
CA VAL A 356 -2.17 8.51 20.46
C VAL A 356 -0.74 8.06 20.73
N LEU A 357 0.24 8.85 20.27
CA LEU A 357 1.64 8.61 20.60
C LEU A 357 1.86 8.82 22.11
N PRO A 358 2.49 7.87 22.81
CA PRO A 358 2.72 7.99 24.25
C PRO A 358 3.81 9.04 24.54
N ASP A 359 3.74 9.64 25.74
CA ASP A 359 4.82 10.47 26.26
C ASP A 359 6.06 9.62 26.54
N LEU A 360 7.09 9.79 25.72
CA LEU A 360 8.39 9.15 25.88
C LEU A 360 9.12 9.75 27.08
N ARG A 361 9.50 8.91 28.04
CA ARG A 361 10.26 9.31 29.24
C ARG A 361 11.75 9.11 29.03
N PRO A 362 12.62 9.92 29.65
CA PRO A 362 14.07 9.72 29.59
C PRO A 362 14.45 8.32 30.06
N ARG A 363 15.35 7.68 29.32
CA ARG A 363 15.79 6.32 29.61
C ARG A 363 16.86 6.31 30.68
N GLU A 364 16.75 5.41 31.66
CA GLU A 364 17.86 5.11 32.57
C GLU A 364 18.96 4.39 31.76
N LEU A 365 20.08 5.08 31.56
CA LEU A 365 21.23 4.58 30.79
C LEU A 365 21.80 3.30 31.42
N GLN A 366 21.69 2.18 30.72
CA GLN A 366 22.64 1.07 30.88
C GLN A 366 23.63 1.10 29.72
N GLU A 367 24.85 1.58 29.99
CA GLU A 367 25.99 1.48 29.08
C GLU A 367 26.64 0.10 29.17
N ARG A 368 26.87 -0.59 28.03
CA ARG A 368 27.83 -1.71 27.89
C ARG A 368 28.36 -1.85 26.45
N GLY A 369 29.62 -2.32 26.34
CA GLY A 369 30.25 -3.01 25.19
C GLY A 369 30.55 -2.20 23.91
N PRO A 370 31.83 -1.94 23.55
CA PRO A 370 32.19 -1.10 22.39
C PRO A 370 31.88 -1.68 20.99
N ALA A 371 31.87 -3.00 20.80
CA ALA A 371 31.62 -3.62 19.49
C ALA A 371 30.12 -3.68 19.14
N GLU A 372 29.29 -4.06 20.12
CA GLU A 372 27.84 -4.08 20.02
C GLU A 372 27.26 -2.66 19.81
N GLU A 373 27.93 -1.67 20.41
CA GLU A 373 27.65 -0.26 20.23
C GLU A 373 27.92 0.26 18.81
N ALA A 374 28.96 -0.25 18.13
CA ALA A 374 29.29 0.16 16.76
C ALA A 374 28.25 -0.33 15.74
N LEU A 375 27.81 -1.59 15.86
CA LEU A 375 26.71 -2.14 15.06
C LEU A 375 25.38 -1.43 15.38
N ARG A 376 25.10 -1.15 16.66
CA ARG A 376 23.93 -0.38 17.09
C ARG A 376 23.90 1.04 16.53
N ARG A 377 25.03 1.75 16.53
CA ARG A 377 25.13 3.10 15.97
C ARG A 377 25.00 3.09 14.46
N GLY A 378 25.52 2.07 13.78
CA GLY A 378 25.51 1.96 12.33
C GLY A 378 24.18 1.50 11.74
N LEU A 379 23.48 0.57 12.40
CA LEU A 379 22.18 0.10 11.96
C LEU A 379 21.13 1.20 12.12
N PHE A 380 20.32 1.44 11.08
CA PHE A 380 19.32 2.51 11.03
C PHE A 380 19.94 3.91 11.29
N ALA A 381 21.18 4.12 10.84
CA ALA A 381 21.85 5.42 10.92
C ALA A 381 21.34 6.41 9.85
N VAL A 382 21.09 5.90 8.65
CA VAL A 382 20.65 6.68 7.49
C VAL A 382 19.13 6.51 7.34
N PRO A 383 18.35 7.61 7.20
CA PRO A 383 16.92 7.50 6.93
C PRO A 383 16.67 7.01 5.49
N LEU A 384 15.57 6.27 5.32
CA LEU A 384 15.00 6.09 3.98
C LEU A 384 14.14 7.32 3.67
N ASP A 385 14.70 8.27 2.95
CA ASP A 385 13.97 9.40 2.38
C ASP A 385 13.83 9.28 0.86
N LYS A 386 13.10 10.22 0.27
CA LYS A 386 12.85 10.23 -1.17
C LYS A 386 14.15 10.32 -1.98
N ASP A 387 15.10 11.14 -1.53
CA ASP A 387 16.35 11.36 -2.25
C ASP A 387 17.21 10.09 -2.25
N PHE A 388 17.31 9.40 -1.11
CA PHE A 388 17.98 8.11 -1.01
C PHE A 388 17.29 7.07 -1.90
N TYR A 389 15.97 7.00 -1.84
CA TYR A 389 15.16 6.07 -2.63
C TYR A 389 15.38 6.27 -4.13
N ASP A 390 15.28 7.51 -4.63
CA ASP A 390 15.46 7.84 -6.05
C ASP A 390 16.87 7.41 -6.53
N GLN A 391 17.91 7.67 -5.73
CA GLN A 391 19.29 7.26 -6.04
C GLN A 391 19.44 5.73 -6.08
N TYR A 392 18.87 5.04 -5.11
CA TYR A 392 18.91 3.58 -5.04
C TYR A 392 18.24 2.93 -6.25
N VAL A 393 17.03 3.37 -6.60
CA VAL A 393 16.26 2.79 -7.71
C VAL A 393 17.00 2.94 -9.04
N VAL A 394 17.59 4.10 -9.30
CA VAL A 394 18.42 4.34 -10.49
C VAL A 394 19.64 3.42 -10.50
N ALA A 395 20.35 3.28 -9.37
CA ALA A 395 21.53 2.43 -9.28
C ALA A 395 21.21 0.94 -9.41
N ALA A 396 20.10 0.48 -8.82
CA ALA A 396 19.67 -0.91 -8.85
C ALA A 396 18.98 -1.31 -10.17
N GLY A 397 18.54 -0.32 -10.96
CA GLY A 397 17.77 -0.54 -12.20
C GLY A 397 16.36 -1.10 -11.93
N LEU A 398 15.74 -0.69 -10.83
CA LEU A 398 14.37 -1.07 -10.47
C LEU A 398 13.36 -0.04 -11.01
N VAL A 399 12.08 -0.41 -11.02
CA VAL A 399 11.01 0.52 -11.37
C VAL A 399 10.59 1.30 -10.11
N PRO A 400 10.52 2.64 -10.15
CA PRO A 400 10.11 3.41 -8.99
C PRO A 400 8.61 3.25 -8.71
N VAL A 401 8.26 3.21 -7.41
CA VAL A 401 6.89 3.37 -6.90
C VAL A 401 6.26 4.70 -7.29
N ASP A 402 4.93 4.74 -7.26
CA ASP A 402 4.16 5.92 -7.61
C ASP A 402 3.95 6.83 -6.39
N PHE A 403 4.51 8.03 -6.44
CA PHE A 403 4.32 9.08 -5.43
C PHE A 403 3.09 9.99 -5.70
N SER A 404 2.25 9.67 -6.70
CA SER A 404 1.08 10.49 -7.05
C SER A 404 -0.08 10.36 -6.06
N ARG A 405 -0.07 9.33 -5.20
CA ARG A 405 -1.03 9.14 -4.10
C ARG A 405 -0.58 9.96 -2.88
N ALA A 406 -1.52 10.68 -2.26
CA ALA A 406 -1.22 11.47 -1.07
C ALA A 406 -1.26 10.60 0.19
N PHE A 407 -0.33 10.85 1.12
CA PHE A 407 -0.19 10.16 2.40
C PHE A 407 -0.21 11.15 3.57
N PRO A 408 -0.79 10.83 4.75
CA PRO A 408 -1.40 9.56 5.14
C PRO A 408 -2.72 9.22 4.45
N PRO A 409 -3.12 7.94 4.36
CA PRO A 409 -4.49 7.60 4.01
C PRO A 409 -5.41 8.25 5.05
N ALA A 410 -6.57 8.72 4.61
CA ALA A 410 -7.63 9.10 5.54
C ALA A 410 -7.99 7.85 6.37
N ALA A 411 -7.59 7.84 7.64
CA ALA A 411 -7.81 6.73 8.56
C ALA A 411 -9.32 6.51 8.72
N GLY A 412 -9.79 5.32 8.37
CA GLY A 412 -11.12 4.82 8.70
C GLY A 412 -10.99 3.70 9.72
N GLY A 413 -11.56 3.90 10.91
CA GLY A 413 -11.95 2.83 11.83
C GLY A 413 -11.65 3.05 13.30
N GLY A 414 -12.55 3.72 14.05
CA GLY A 414 -12.68 3.57 15.51
C GLY A 414 -12.73 4.87 16.32
N ASP A 415 -13.94 5.42 16.51
CA ASP A 415 -14.21 6.52 17.46
C ASP A 415 -13.89 6.14 18.93
N PHE A 416 -13.26 7.04 19.69
CA PHE A 416 -13.87 7.85 20.75
C PHE A 416 -12.78 8.58 21.59
N VAL A 417 -12.86 9.93 21.60
CA VAL A 417 -12.42 10.85 22.69
C VAL A 417 -10.89 11.03 22.82
N SER A 418 -10.27 12.09 22.28
CA SER A 418 -10.27 13.42 22.92
C SER A 418 -9.63 14.48 22.01
N ARG A 419 -10.42 15.21 21.21
CA ARG A 419 -9.96 16.51 20.65
C ARG A 419 -10.33 17.63 21.62
N ARG A 420 -9.42 17.98 22.53
CA ARG A 420 -9.41 19.31 23.16
C ARG A 420 -8.53 20.24 22.33
N PHE A 421 -9.20 21.23 21.75
CA PHE A 421 -8.68 22.54 21.37
C PHE A 421 -7.35 22.60 20.59
N ALA A 422 -7.47 22.45 19.27
CA ALA A 422 -6.78 23.35 18.35
C ALA A 422 -7.86 23.98 17.46
N MET A 423 -8.31 25.18 17.84
CA MET A 423 -9.10 26.03 16.96
C MET A 423 -8.20 26.42 15.78
N ALA A 424 -8.35 25.72 14.66
CA ALA A 424 -8.02 26.29 13.37
C ALA A 424 -9.24 27.13 12.95
N SER A 425 -9.04 28.44 12.87
CA SER A 425 -10.04 29.41 12.41
C SER A 425 -10.70 28.93 11.11
N PRO A 426 -12.02 29.13 10.93
CA PRO A 426 -12.66 28.90 9.64
C PRO A 426 -12.06 29.91 8.65
N SER A 427 -11.25 29.44 7.70
CA SER A 427 -10.88 30.28 6.56
C SER A 427 -12.15 30.52 5.76
N ALA A 428 -12.72 31.72 5.87
CA ALA A 428 -13.95 32.16 5.22
C ALA A 428 -13.85 32.31 3.68
N PHE A 429 -12.94 31.60 3.00
CA PHE A 429 -12.68 31.76 1.56
C PHE A 429 -12.39 30.44 0.81
N SER A 430 -13.23 29.40 0.92
CA SER A 430 -13.27 28.29 -0.09
C SER A 430 -14.63 27.58 -0.24
N ALA A 431 -15.71 28.36 -0.26
CA ALA A 431 -17.09 27.89 -0.50
C ALA A 431 -17.57 28.10 -1.96
N TRP A 432 -16.76 28.74 -2.81
CA TRP A 432 -17.15 29.10 -4.18
C TRP A 432 -16.62 28.11 -5.22
N GLU A 433 -17.47 27.79 -6.19
CA GLU A 433 -17.20 26.92 -7.33
C GLU A 433 -17.51 27.64 -8.64
N VAL A 434 -16.62 27.52 -9.62
CA VAL A 434 -16.83 28.02 -10.99
C VAL A 434 -16.84 26.82 -11.93
N GLY A 435 -17.85 26.73 -12.79
CA GLY A 435 -18.02 25.58 -13.66
C GLY A 435 -18.55 25.91 -15.05
N LEU A 436 -18.64 24.87 -15.86
CA LEU A 436 -19.25 24.86 -17.19
C LEU A 436 -20.42 23.88 -17.20
N VAL A 437 -21.55 24.34 -17.72
CA VAL A 437 -22.77 23.54 -17.91
C VAL A 437 -23.00 23.29 -19.39
N GLY A 438 -23.40 22.07 -19.74
CA GLY A 438 -23.89 21.72 -21.07
C GLY A 438 -25.18 20.90 -20.95
N HIS A 439 -26.28 21.39 -21.51
CA HIS A 439 -27.59 20.73 -21.41
C HIS A 439 -28.39 20.88 -22.70
N GLN A 440 -29.50 20.15 -22.84
CA GLN A 440 -30.44 20.34 -23.93
C GLN A 440 -30.93 21.79 -23.99
N ALA A 441 -31.04 22.37 -25.19
CA ALA A 441 -31.48 23.75 -25.31
C ALA A 441 -32.96 23.88 -24.88
N PRO A 442 -33.34 24.98 -24.21
CA PRO A 442 -34.73 25.23 -23.86
C PRO A 442 -35.65 25.19 -25.08
N LEU A 443 -36.90 24.80 -24.87
CA LEU A 443 -37.95 24.69 -25.88
C LEU A 443 -37.66 23.69 -27.00
N GLY A 444 -36.63 22.84 -26.84
CA GLY A 444 -36.25 21.80 -27.82
C GLY A 444 -35.69 22.32 -29.14
N LEU A 445 -35.29 23.60 -29.23
CA LEU A 445 -34.86 24.24 -30.47
C LEU A 445 -33.45 23.79 -30.94
N SER A 446 -32.58 23.47 -29.98
CA SER A 446 -31.18 23.04 -30.06
C SER A 446 -30.96 21.57 -29.65
N ARG A 447 -29.91 20.91 -30.17
CA ARG A 447 -29.35 19.70 -29.54
C ARG A 447 -28.64 20.01 -28.21
N PHE A 448 -28.03 21.20 -28.08
CA PHE A 448 -27.36 21.61 -26.84
C PHE A 448 -27.24 23.13 -26.66
N SER A 449 -27.20 23.55 -25.40
CA SER A 449 -26.88 24.88 -24.87
C SER A 449 -25.71 24.72 -23.89
N THR A 450 -24.85 25.72 -23.80
CA THR A 450 -23.67 25.68 -22.91
C THR A 450 -23.39 27.04 -22.29
N GLY A 451 -22.73 27.07 -21.14
CA GLY A 451 -22.23 28.31 -20.56
C GLY A 451 -21.68 28.17 -19.14
N PRO A 452 -21.32 29.28 -18.49
CA PRO A 452 -20.74 29.26 -17.16
C PRO A 452 -21.76 29.01 -16.05
N SER A 453 -21.26 28.47 -14.95
CA SER A 453 -21.96 28.35 -13.67
C SER A 453 -21.08 28.89 -12.54
N LEU A 454 -21.74 29.44 -11.53
CA LEU A 454 -21.13 29.88 -10.28
C LEU A 454 -21.97 29.34 -9.14
N SER A 455 -21.34 28.63 -8.19
CA SER A 455 -22.04 28.08 -7.03
C SER A 455 -21.33 28.46 -5.74
N TRP A 456 -22.10 28.64 -4.68
CA TRP A 456 -21.62 28.75 -3.31
C TRP A 456 -22.28 27.64 -2.50
N ARG A 457 -21.49 26.88 -1.74
CA ARG A 457 -21.98 25.78 -0.88
C ARG A 457 -21.36 25.87 0.51
N ASP A 458 -22.21 25.83 1.53
CA ASP A 458 -21.83 25.74 2.92
C ASP A 458 -21.90 24.29 3.40
N ASP A 459 -20.74 23.80 3.81
CA ASP A 459 -20.47 22.40 4.15
C ASP A 459 -20.43 22.19 5.67
N THR A 460 -21.15 23.01 6.44
CA THR A 460 -21.11 22.99 7.91
C THR A 460 -21.51 21.64 8.51
N TRP A 461 -22.29 20.84 7.78
CA TRP A 461 -22.73 19.52 8.22
C TRP A 461 -22.03 18.38 7.43
N PRO A 462 -21.78 17.22 8.05
CA PRO A 462 -20.96 16.17 7.43
C PRO A 462 -21.56 15.62 6.14
N HIS A 463 -22.86 15.33 6.13
CA HIS A 463 -23.57 14.68 5.01
C HIS A 463 -24.52 15.62 4.27
N LEU A 464 -24.66 16.86 4.74
CA LEU A 464 -25.64 17.82 4.27
C LEU A 464 -24.95 19.13 3.97
N TYR A 465 -25.32 19.74 2.85
CA TYR A 465 -24.92 21.09 2.52
C TYR A 465 -26.09 21.86 1.93
N TYR A 466 -26.03 23.18 2.07
CA TYR A 466 -26.96 24.09 1.42
C TYR A 466 -26.16 25.17 0.67
N GLY A 467 -26.78 25.83 -0.28
CA GLY A 467 -26.05 26.76 -1.13
C GLY A 467 -26.90 27.57 -2.09
N ALA A 468 -26.21 28.26 -2.99
CA ALA A 468 -26.81 29.00 -4.09
C ALA A 468 -26.05 28.69 -5.38
N ARG A 469 -26.77 28.64 -6.50
CA ARG A 469 -26.20 28.40 -7.83
C ARG A 469 -26.79 29.38 -8.84
N ALA A 470 -25.90 30.00 -9.60
CA ALA A 470 -26.24 30.85 -10.74
C ALA A 470 -25.68 30.24 -12.02
N THR A 471 -26.49 30.22 -13.09
CA THR A 471 -26.03 29.76 -14.41
C THR A 471 -26.42 30.75 -15.49
N TYR A 472 -25.60 30.82 -16.53
CA TYR A 472 -25.96 31.45 -17.80
C TYR A 472 -25.62 30.47 -18.92
N SER A 473 -26.58 30.13 -19.75
CA SER A 473 -26.38 29.24 -20.89
C SER A 473 -26.90 29.89 -22.16
N LEU A 474 -26.20 29.64 -23.26
CA LEU A 474 -26.57 30.12 -24.58
C LEU A 474 -26.49 28.99 -25.60
N MET A 475 -27.39 29.03 -26.57
CA MET A 475 -27.33 28.13 -27.71
C MET A 475 -26.25 28.61 -28.68
N PRO A 476 -25.16 27.83 -28.90
CA PRO A 476 -24.01 28.31 -29.68
C PRO A 476 -24.32 28.44 -31.17
N VAL A 477 -25.20 27.58 -31.69
CA VAL A 477 -25.64 27.58 -33.09
C VAL A 477 -27.10 27.98 -33.15
N ALA A 478 -27.42 29.02 -33.92
CA ALA A 478 -28.81 29.42 -34.11
C ALA A 478 -29.58 28.35 -34.89
N PHE A 479 -30.82 28.09 -34.49
CA PHE A 479 -31.75 27.22 -35.19
C PHE A 479 -32.79 28.12 -35.87
N GLU A 480 -32.86 28.07 -37.20
CA GLU A 480 -33.74 28.94 -37.99
C GLU A 480 -33.58 30.44 -37.66
N GLY A 481 -32.34 30.87 -37.37
CA GLY A 481 -32.02 32.26 -36.98
C GLY A 481 -32.35 32.63 -35.53
N ILE A 482 -32.92 31.71 -34.75
CA ILE A 482 -33.29 31.90 -33.34
C ILE A 482 -32.16 31.39 -32.44
N ARG A 483 -31.88 32.13 -31.36
CA ARG A 483 -30.99 31.75 -30.25
C ARG A 483 -31.71 31.89 -28.92
N THR A 484 -31.51 30.92 -28.03
CA THR A 484 -31.99 30.99 -26.65
C THR A 484 -30.87 31.38 -25.70
N HIS A 485 -31.21 32.20 -24.71
CA HIS A 485 -30.38 32.57 -23.58
C HIS A 485 -31.13 32.17 -22.31
N ARG A 486 -30.47 31.54 -21.36
CA ARG A 486 -31.12 31.15 -20.11
C ARG A 486 -30.22 31.49 -18.93
N THR A 487 -30.74 32.32 -18.04
CA THR A 487 -30.08 32.68 -16.78
C THR A 487 -30.90 32.11 -15.64
N THR A 488 -30.29 31.48 -14.65
CA THR A 488 -30.99 31.00 -13.45
C THR A 488 -30.25 31.37 -12.18
N VAL A 489 -31.00 31.56 -11.09
CA VAL A 489 -30.51 31.64 -9.72
C VAL A 489 -31.35 30.72 -8.85
N GLN A 490 -30.70 29.78 -8.17
CA GLN A 490 -31.35 28.69 -7.43
C GLN A 490 -30.76 28.55 -6.04
N GLY A 491 -31.60 28.30 -5.05
CA GLY A 491 -31.18 27.76 -3.76
C GLY A 491 -30.94 26.26 -3.90
N LEU A 492 -29.91 25.75 -3.22
CA LEU A 492 -29.48 24.35 -3.26
C LEU A 492 -29.61 23.69 -1.90
N PHE A 493 -29.96 22.41 -1.93
CA PHE A 493 -29.84 21.49 -0.81
C PHE A 493 -29.28 20.17 -1.32
N GLY A 494 -28.24 19.66 -0.68
CA GLY A 494 -27.55 18.46 -1.15
C GLY A 494 -27.13 17.53 -0.04
N LEU A 495 -27.09 16.26 -0.41
CA LEU A 495 -26.55 15.15 0.37
C LEU A 495 -25.22 14.73 -0.25
N ARG A 496 -24.23 14.43 0.59
CA ARG A 496 -22.97 13.83 0.16
C ARG A 496 -22.64 12.64 1.04
N ASP A 497 -22.16 11.57 0.42
CA ASP A 497 -21.55 10.47 1.16
C ASP A 497 -20.12 10.88 1.54
N GLY A 498 -19.84 10.95 2.85
CA GLY A 498 -18.57 11.42 3.38
C GLY A 498 -17.56 10.30 3.61
N GLU A 499 -18.00 9.03 3.55
CA GLU A 499 -17.22 7.93 4.13
C GLU A 499 -16.80 6.84 3.14
N ARG A 500 -17.46 6.66 1.98
CA ARG A 500 -17.12 5.53 1.08
C ARG A 500 -17.12 5.84 -0.41
N THR A 501 -17.88 6.83 -0.86
CA THR A 501 -17.91 7.20 -2.29
C THR A 501 -17.94 8.71 -2.48
N PRO A 502 -17.25 9.26 -3.50
CA PRO A 502 -17.26 10.69 -3.79
C PRO A 502 -18.61 11.18 -4.35
N LEU A 503 -19.72 10.48 -4.05
CA LEU A 503 -21.02 10.70 -4.64
C LEU A 503 -21.78 11.81 -3.89
N PHE A 504 -22.53 12.59 -4.66
CA PHE A 504 -23.49 13.55 -4.12
C PHE A 504 -24.84 13.45 -4.83
N LEU A 505 -25.87 13.89 -4.13
CA LEU A 505 -27.19 14.17 -4.66
C LEU A 505 -27.55 15.61 -4.30
N GLU A 506 -28.06 16.37 -5.26
CA GLU A 506 -28.40 17.78 -5.08
C GLU A 506 -29.77 18.05 -5.68
N ALA A 507 -30.56 18.86 -4.99
CA ALA A 507 -31.80 19.43 -5.48
C ALA A 507 -31.74 20.95 -5.35
N GLY A 508 -32.37 21.65 -6.30
CA GLY A 508 -32.43 23.10 -6.30
C GLY A 508 -33.72 23.64 -6.85
N LEU A 509 -34.11 24.81 -6.37
CA LEU A 509 -35.31 25.53 -6.76
C LEU A 509 -34.97 27.02 -6.86
N GLY A 510 -35.57 27.71 -7.83
CA GLY A 510 -35.40 29.16 -7.92
C GLY A 510 -36.05 29.75 -9.16
N TRP A 511 -35.49 30.88 -9.60
CA TRP A 511 -36.03 31.69 -10.68
C TRP A 511 -35.01 31.84 -11.80
N GLY A 512 -35.51 32.07 -13.01
CA GLY A 512 -34.67 32.31 -14.16
C GLY A 512 -35.29 33.29 -15.15
N VAL A 513 -34.51 33.59 -16.17
CA VAL A 513 -34.91 34.39 -17.31
C VAL A 513 -34.63 33.58 -18.57
N LEU A 514 -35.64 33.39 -19.41
CA LEU A 514 -35.49 32.81 -20.74
C LEU A 514 -35.56 33.92 -21.80
N GLY A 515 -34.47 34.13 -22.50
CA GLY A 515 -34.36 35.06 -23.62
C GLY A 515 -34.39 34.33 -24.95
N VAL A 516 -35.09 34.91 -25.92
CA VAL A 516 -35.10 34.46 -27.31
C VAL A 516 -34.65 35.63 -28.20
N THR A 517 -33.56 35.42 -28.93
CA THR A 517 -33.00 36.39 -29.88
C THR A 517 -33.17 35.85 -31.30
N SER A 518 -33.75 36.65 -32.18
CA SER A 518 -33.84 36.43 -33.63
C SER A 518 -33.29 37.66 -34.37
N PRO A 519 -33.08 37.65 -35.70
CA PRO A 519 -32.48 38.77 -36.41
C PRO A 519 -33.21 40.10 -36.20
N ASN A 520 -34.53 40.07 -36.01
CA ASN A 520 -35.38 41.27 -35.95
C ASN A 520 -36.07 41.47 -34.59
N LYS A 521 -35.94 40.54 -33.64
CA LYS A 521 -36.69 40.58 -32.37
C LYS A 521 -35.91 39.94 -31.24
N ARG A 522 -35.93 40.59 -30.07
CA ARG A 522 -35.47 40.03 -28.79
C ARG A 522 -36.65 40.00 -27.82
N MET A 523 -36.88 38.86 -27.19
CA MET A 523 -37.91 38.66 -26.17
C MET A 523 -37.26 38.06 -24.94
N TRP A 524 -37.77 38.42 -23.76
CA TRP A 524 -37.30 37.90 -22.48
C TRP A 524 -38.50 37.60 -21.60
N ASP A 525 -38.51 36.43 -20.99
CA ASP A 525 -39.45 36.04 -19.95
C ASP A 525 -38.69 35.92 -18.62
N PRO A 526 -38.89 36.86 -17.67
CA PRO A 526 -38.23 36.85 -16.36
C PRO A 526 -38.96 36.02 -15.30
N THR A 527 -40.06 35.34 -15.65
CA THR A 527 -40.94 34.65 -14.69
C THR A 527 -40.76 33.13 -14.68
N LEU A 528 -39.57 32.65 -15.07
CA LEU A 528 -39.26 31.24 -15.18
C LEU A 528 -39.05 30.61 -13.79
N LEU A 529 -40.03 29.85 -13.30
CA LEU A 529 -39.80 28.99 -12.14
C LEU A 529 -38.97 27.78 -12.60
N THR A 530 -37.84 27.53 -11.95
CA THR A 530 -36.90 26.50 -12.36
C THR A 530 -36.57 25.53 -11.22
N THR A 531 -36.47 24.25 -11.58
CA THR A 531 -36.06 23.16 -10.70
C THR A 531 -34.77 22.54 -11.21
N HIS A 532 -33.99 21.98 -10.29
CA HIS A 532 -32.71 21.34 -10.56
C HIS A 532 -32.57 20.08 -9.72
N ALA A 533 -32.05 19.03 -10.34
CA ALA A 533 -31.57 17.83 -9.66
C ALA A 533 -30.22 17.46 -10.28
N ALA A 534 -29.27 17.06 -9.44
CA ALA A 534 -27.98 16.58 -9.88
C ALA A 534 -27.51 15.38 -9.07
N ALA A 535 -26.84 14.46 -9.75
CA ALA A 535 -26.15 13.33 -9.15
C ALA A 535 -24.77 13.24 -9.80
N GLY A 536 -23.73 13.04 -9.01
CA GLY A 536 -22.39 13.06 -9.56
C GLY A 536 -21.31 12.74 -8.56
N VAL A 537 -20.07 12.96 -9.00
CA VAL A 537 -18.86 12.70 -8.22
C VAL A 537 -18.09 13.99 -7.96
N ALA A 538 -17.52 14.13 -6.76
CA ALA A 538 -16.61 15.21 -6.40
C ALA A 538 -15.24 14.64 -6.00
N GLY A 539 -14.17 15.11 -6.63
CA GLY A 539 -12.83 14.55 -6.45
C GLY A 539 -11.72 15.60 -6.61
N ARG A 540 -10.46 15.13 -6.70
CA ARG A 540 -9.31 16.00 -7.00
C ARG A 540 -8.60 15.51 -8.27
N LEU A 541 -8.23 16.43 -9.15
CA LEU A 541 -7.40 16.18 -10.33
C LEU A 541 -6.36 17.30 -10.43
N LEU A 542 -5.08 16.94 -10.52
CA LEU A 542 -3.97 17.91 -10.60
C LEU A 542 -3.99 18.97 -9.48
N GLY A 543 -4.39 18.57 -8.27
CA GLY A 543 -4.48 19.48 -7.10
C GLY A 543 -5.73 20.36 -7.05
N LEU A 544 -6.58 20.35 -8.07
CA LEU A 544 -7.83 21.11 -8.12
C LEU A 544 -9.01 20.24 -7.69
N LYS A 545 -9.89 20.76 -6.83
CA LYS A 545 -11.14 20.09 -6.45
C LYS A 545 -12.14 20.21 -7.62
N LEU A 546 -12.57 19.07 -8.16
CA LEU A 546 -13.50 18.97 -9.28
C LEU A 546 -14.82 18.36 -8.86
N ARG A 547 -15.90 18.78 -9.51
CA ARG A 547 -17.24 18.21 -9.39
C ARG A 547 -17.79 17.93 -10.79
N LEU A 548 -18.09 16.68 -11.08
CA LEU A 548 -18.73 16.25 -12.32
C LEU A 548 -20.14 15.75 -12.00
N ALA A 549 -21.16 16.33 -12.64
CA ALA A 549 -22.56 16.05 -12.36
C ALA A 549 -23.34 15.70 -13.62
N ALA A 550 -24.18 14.67 -13.56
CA ALA A 550 -25.34 14.55 -14.43
C ALA A 550 -26.47 15.41 -13.85
N THR A 551 -27.12 16.19 -14.70
CA THR A 551 -28.12 17.19 -14.28
C THR A 551 -29.45 16.97 -15.00
N ALA A 552 -30.53 17.18 -14.28
CA ALA A 552 -31.89 17.27 -14.80
C ALA A 552 -32.49 18.59 -14.30
N SER A 553 -33.04 19.40 -15.20
CA SER A 553 -33.70 20.65 -14.85
C SER A 553 -35.08 20.69 -15.49
N ALA A 554 -36.03 21.36 -14.85
CA ALA A 554 -37.33 21.62 -15.44
C ALA A 554 -37.75 23.06 -15.20
N ASP A 555 -38.18 23.72 -16.26
CA ASP A 555 -38.65 25.10 -16.24
C ASP A 555 -40.14 25.16 -16.50
N ARG A 556 -40.86 25.94 -15.70
CA ARG A 556 -42.27 26.25 -15.97
C ARG A 556 -42.31 27.42 -16.96
N VAL A 557 -42.70 27.13 -18.19
CA VAL A 557 -42.86 28.10 -19.28
C VAL A 557 -44.33 28.19 -19.67
N THR A 558 -44.80 29.40 -19.97
CA THR A 558 -46.13 29.61 -20.55
C THR A 558 -45.99 29.74 -22.05
N LEU A 559 -46.52 28.76 -22.79
CA LEU A 559 -46.49 28.73 -24.25
C LEU A 559 -47.92 28.75 -24.75
N ASP A 560 -48.26 29.75 -25.58
CA ASP A 560 -49.61 29.91 -26.17
C ASP A 560 -50.75 29.97 -25.14
N GLY A 561 -50.47 30.46 -23.92
CA GLY A 561 -51.43 30.58 -22.83
C GLY A 561 -51.54 29.35 -21.91
N ASP A 562 -50.85 28.26 -22.23
CA ASP A 562 -50.78 27.05 -21.41
C ASP A 562 -49.44 26.94 -20.68
N ASP A 563 -49.49 26.63 -19.39
CA ASP A 563 -48.30 26.34 -18.60
C ASP A 563 -47.78 24.93 -18.89
N ARG A 564 -46.51 24.83 -19.29
CA ARG A 564 -45.82 23.57 -19.56
C ARG A 564 -44.50 23.50 -18.80
N TRP A 565 -44.09 22.28 -18.49
CA TRP A 565 -42.76 22.00 -17.94
C TRP A 565 -41.81 21.57 -19.05
N ASP A 566 -40.84 22.43 -19.34
CA ASP A 566 -39.76 22.12 -20.26
C ASP A 566 -38.62 21.42 -19.52
N ARG A 567 -38.33 20.16 -19.88
CA ARG A 567 -37.35 19.31 -19.18
C ARG A 567 -36.06 19.25 -19.98
N MET A 568 -34.94 19.45 -19.30
CA MET A 568 -33.61 19.43 -19.90
C MET A 568 -32.69 18.51 -19.12
N PHE A 569 -31.90 17.73 -19.86
CA PHE A 569 -30.83 16.89 -19.29
C PHE A 569 -29.47 17.41 -19.76
N GLY A 570 -28.46 17.28 -18.89
CA GLY A 570 -27.14 17.79 -19.18
C GLY A 570 -26.06 17.32 -18.21
N ILE A 571 -24.87 17.89 -18.36
CA ILE A 571 -23.69 17.64 -17.54
C ILE A 571 -23.12 18.97 -17.04
N GLU A 572 -22.56 18.97 -15.84
CA GLU A 572 -21.84 20.10 -15.27
C GLU A 572 -20.45 19.65 -14.78
N LEU A 573 -19.44 20.47 -15.07
CA LEU A 573 -18.08 20.33 -14.55
C LEU A 573 -17.71 21.60 -13.80
N ALA A 574 -17.46 21.52 -12.50
CA ALA A 574 -17.12 22.66 -11.66
C ALA A 574 -15.79 22.48 -10.92
N LEU A 575 -15.09 23.59 -10.70
CA LEU A 575 -13.82 23.71 -9.98
C LEU A 575 -14.04 24.49 -8.69
N ARG A 576 -13.59 23.94 -7.57
CA ARG A 576 -13.64 24.59 -6.24
C ARG A 576 -12.27 25.15 -5.87
N ARG A 577 -12.23 26.45 -5.53
CA ARG A 577 -11.01 27.14 -5.11
C ARG A 577 -10.82 27.10 -3.60
#